data_AF-Q5RDT4-F1
#
_entry.id   AF-Q5RDT4-F1
#
_cell.length_a   1.000
_cell.length_b   1.000
_cell.length_c   1.000
_cell.angle_alpha   90.00
_cell.angle_beta   90.00
_cell.angle_gamma   90.00
#
_symmetry.space_group_name_H-M   'P 1'
#
loop_
_entity.id
_entity.type
_entity.pdbx_description
1 polymer ?
#
loop_
_entity_poly.entity_id
_entity_poly.type
_entity_poly.pdbx_seq_one_letter_code
_entity_poly.pdbx_strand_id
1 'polypeptide(L)'
;MESPEIQRIEKEKWHQLEAKDLERRNEELEELYLLERCFPEAEKLKQETRLLSQWKHYIQCDGSPDPSVAQEMNTFISLWKEKTNETFEEVIEKSKVVLNLIEKLKFILLETPPCDLQDKNIIQYQESILQLQELLHLKFSVATEILLRSSAEEESEAIKYEREMKVLSEIVSAAQLLLVENFSEKPDFFEDNVVDLCQFTALGGVYHLDILELPPQCKPVMGWMIVEILKEGLQKYTYPPETTEDFETENAFPPIEVTLEVHENVIFFEDPVVVRWDAEGKHWRTDGISNVSYKPKERLVTFSLDTFGPVTLIQDAHINMPYQSWELRPLDVNKVLLTVTTVFTEIQIQIKENLCMLSSIKLKDKKHISILEGTWMTPIPFIIALKEAGLNIFPTRHSHFYVVINNKVPLVEVKAYRQMALLSSAFAFGWSKWNLLCNSTKVVFKVREHLTEECTENPNWALLMFSGDRAQRLRIKEESEAFSEALKEETEFHSTLYHMVKDFASEEAMEKVRSSNCQFVNSVCHMLLSTRLLSYS
;
A
#
# COMPACT_ATOMS: atom_id res chain seq x y z
N MET A 1 -22.72 -34.26 -32.03
CA MET A 1 -23.32 -35.22 -31.09
C MET A 1 -22.26 -36.28 -30.83
N GLU A 2 -21.65 -36.28 -29.65
CA GLU A 2 -20.82 -37.42 -29.24
C GLU A 2 -21.72 -38.63 -28.91
N SER A 3 -21.15 -39.83 -28.94
CA SER A 3 -21.87 -41.03 -28.51
C SER A 3 -22.11 -40.97 -26.99
N PRO A 4 -23.31 -41.35 -26.49
CA PRO A 4 -23.55 -41.46 -25.05
C PRO A 4 -22.66 -42.51 -24.37
N GLU A 5 -21.98 -43.35 -25.15
CA GLU A 5 -20.96 -44.30 -24.69
C GLU A 5 -19.63 -43.61 -24.33
N ILE A 6 -19.24 -42.57 -25.08
CA ILE A 6 -18.05 -41.74 -24.77
C ILE A 6 -18.29 -41.00 -23.45
N GLN A 7 -19.45 -40.35 -23.32
CA GLN A 7 -19.82 -39.61 -22.10
C GLN A 7 -19.90 -40.52 -20.85
N ARG A 8 -20.22 -41.82 -21.02
CA ARG A 8 -20.12 -42.81 -19.93
C ARG A 8 -18.67 -43.10 -19.56
N ILE A 9 -17.80 -43.36 -20.53
CA ILE A 9 -16.38 -43.65 -20.30
C ILE A 9 -15.67 -42.44 -19.66
N GLU A 10 -15.98 -41.23 -20.10
CA GLU A 10 -15.44 -39.99 -19.51
C GLU A 10 -15.91 -39.79 -18.07
N LYS A 11 -17.21 -40.02 -17.79
CA LYS A 11 -17.74 -39.94 -16.42
C LYS A 11 -17.18 -41.02 -15.50
N GLU A 12 -16.96 -42.23 -16.01
CA GLU A 12 -16.36 -43.34 -15.25
C GLU A 12 -14.88 -43.05 -14.93
N LYS A 13 -14.11 -42.55 -15.90
CA LYS A 13 -12.75 -42.02 -15.67
C LYS A 13 -12.74 -40.89 -14.64
N TRP A 14 -13.70 -39.96 -14.72
CA TRP A 14 -13.81 -38.85 -13.77
C TRP A 14 -14.02 -39.36 -12.34
N HIS A 15 -14.96 -40.29 -12.12
CA HIS A 15 -15.17 -40.87 -10.79
C HIS A 15 -13.99 -41.72 -10.29
N GLN A 16 -13.21 -42.35 -11.18
CA GLN A 16 -11.96 -43.02 -10.79
C GLN A 16 -10.90 -42.02 -10.32
N LEU A 17 -10.80 -40.84 -10.94
CA LEU A 17 -9.93 -39.76 -10.47
C LEU A 17 -10.43 -39.15 -9.15
N GLU A 18 -11.74 -39.01 -8.96
CA GLU A 18 -12.31 -38.50 -7.69
C GLU A 18 -12.05 -39.43 -6.51
N ALA A 19 -12.00 -40.75 -6.74
CA ALA A 19 -11.59 -41.71 -5.72
C ALA A 19 -10.10 -41.54 -5.35
N LYS A 20 -9.20 -41.40 -6.33
CA LYS A 20 -7.76 -41.19 -6.10
C LYS A 20 -7.45 -39.89 -5.35
N ASP A 21 -8.10 -38.79 -5.72
CA ASP A 21 -7.95 -37.51 -5.00
C ASP A 21 -8.40 -37.68 -3.55
N LEU A 22 -9.56 -38.29 -3.30
CA LEU A 22 -10.07 -38.50 -1.95
C LEU A 22 -9.16 -39.39 -1.07
N GLU A 23 -8.49 -40.39 -1.66
CA GLU A 23 -7.49 -41.22 -0.98
C GLU A 23 -6.24 -40.41 -0.60
N ARG A 24 -5.68 -39.62 -1.54
CA ARG A 24 -4.47 -38.80 -1.32
C ARG A 24 -4.69 -37.55 -0.46
N ARG A 25 -5.91 -37.01 -0.45
CA ARG A 25 -6.25 -35.66 0.05
C ARG A 25 -5.72 -35.35 1.45
N ASN A 26 -5.75 -36.30 2.38
CA ASN A 26 -5.26 -36.07 3.73
C ASN A 26 -3.73 -35.93 3.77
N GLU A 27 -3.01 -36.75 3.01
CA GLU A 27 -1.55 -36.72 2.91
C GLU A 27 -1.07 -35.45 2.19
N GLU A 28 -1.73 -35.05 1.09
CA GLU A 28 -1.43 -33.80 0.38
C GLU A 28 -1.65 -32.55 1.26
N LEU A 29 -2.69 -32.56 2.08
CA LEU A 29 -3.00 -31.45 3.00
C LEU A 29 -2.07 -31.42 4.21
N GLU A 30 -1.58 -32.57 4.68
CA GLU A 30 -0.58 -32.63 5.75
C GLU A 30 0.81 -32.18 5.25
N GLU A 31 1.24 -32.59 4.05
CA GLU A 31 2.47 -32.07 3.44
C GLU A 31 2.36 -30.56 3.18
N LEU A 32 1.23 -30.06 2.66
CA LEU A 32 1.01 -28.61 2.50
C LEU A 32 1.02 -27.88 3.85
N TYR A 33 0.37 -28.41 4.90
CA TYR A 33 0.38 -27.78 6.23
C TYR A 33 1.79 -27.68 6.81
N LEU A 34 2.64 -28.71 6.60
CA LEU A 34 4.05 -28.68 7.01
C LEU A 34 4.85 -27.62 6.26
N LEU A 35 4.56 -27.40 4.96
CA LEU A 35 5.18 -26.35 4.15
C LEU A 35 4.70 -24.93 4.53
N GLU A 36 3.40 -24.75 4.80
CA GLU A 36 2.84 -23.46 5.23
C GLU A 36 3.35 -22.99 6.62
N ARG A 37 4.06 -23.84 7.37
CA ARG A 37 4.76 -23.43 8.61
C ARG A 37 5.78 -22.31 8.41
N CYS A 38 6.25 -22.09 7.18
CA CYS A 38 7.10 -20.96 6.85
C CYS A 38 6.45 -19.59 7.14
N PHE A 39 5.11 -19.46 7.06
CA PHE A 39 4.43 -18.18 7.30
C PHE A 39 4.50 -17.70 8.77
N PRO A 40 4.10 -18.50 9.79
CA PRO A 40 4.29 -18.10 11.19
C PRO A 40 5.77 -18.03 11.61
N GLU A 41 6.65 -18.81 10.99
CA GLU A 41 8.10 -18.70 11.24
C GLU A 41 8.67 -17.37 10.72
N ALA A 42 8.23 -16.91 9.54
CA ALA A 42 8.61 -15.61 9.00
C ALA A 42 8.11 -14.45 9.85
N GLU A 43 6.87 -14.50 10.38
CA GLU A 43 6.36 -13.45 11.28
C GLU A 43 7.06 -13.49 12.65
N LYS A 44 7.39 -14.68 13.17
CA LYS A 44 8.26 -14.82 14.35
C LYS A 44 9.60 -14.11 14.15
N LEU A 45 10.29 -14.37 13.03
CA LEU A 45 11.54 -13.69 12.69
C LEU A 45 11.36 -12.18 12.50
N LYS A 46 10.19 -11.74 12.02
CA LYS A 46 9.82 -10.31 11.91
C LYS A 46 9.70 -9.67 13.29
N GLN A 47 9.01 -10.33 14.23
CA GLN A 47 8.90 -9.89 15.63
C GLN A 47 10.25 -9.91 16.35
N GLU A 48 11.06 -10.96 16.20
CA GLU A 48 12.42 -11.02 16.73
C GLU A 48 13.31 -9.90 16.16
N THR A 49 13.12 -9.51 14.89
CA THR A 49 13.82 -8.37 14.29
C THR A 49 13.34 -7.02 14.85
N ARG A 50 12.04 -6.84 15.08
CA ARG A 50 11.47 -5.65 15.73
C ARG A 50 12.00 -5.50 17.16
N LEU A 51 11.93 -6.56 17.95
CA LEU A 51 12.42 -6.62 19.33
C LEU A 51 13.94 -6.43 19.41
N LEU A 52 14.72 -6.98 18.48
CA LEU A 52 16.16 -6.76 18.40
C LEU A 52 16.50 -5.32 17.94
N SER A 53 15.58 -4.62 17.29
CA SER A 53 15.71 -3.20 16.97
C SER A 53 15.35 -2.31 18.16
N GLN A 54 14.30 -2.64 18.91
CA GLN A 54 13.98 -2.02 20.21
C GLN A 54 15.12 -2.25 21.22
N TRP A 55 15.67 -3.46 21.32
CA TRP A 55 16.79 -3.77 22.21
C TRP A 55 18.11 -3.10 21.80
N LYS A 56 18.32 -2.85 20.50
CA LYS A 56 19.42 -1.99 20.02
C LYS A 56 19.20 -0.53 20.40
N HIS A 57 17.98 -0.02 20.24
CA HIS A 57 17.57 1.32 20.63
C HIS A 57 17.78 1.54 22.15
N TYR A 58 17.28 0.63 22.98
CA TYR A 58 17.53 0.55 24.43
C TYR A 58 19.02 0.54 24.82
N ILE A 59 19.88 -0.11 24.03
CA ILE A 59 21.34 -0.13 24.25
C ILE A 59 22.04 1.14 23.72
N GLN A 60 21.40 1.89 22.83
CA GLN A 60 21.97 3.13 22.28
C GLN A 60 21.86 4.32 23.25
N CYS A 61 20.82 4.37 24.11
CA CYS A 61 20.57 5.45 25.09
C CYS A 61 20.83 6.85 24.50
N ASP A 62 20.04 7.26 23.50
CA ASP A 62 20.38 8.33 22.57
C ASP A 62 19.52 9.61 22.60
N GLY A 63 18.28 9.62 23.13
CA GLY A 63 17.41 10.83 23.01
C GLY A 63 16.00 10.79 23.62
N SER A 64 15.11 9.81 23.40
CA SER A 64 14.75 9.07 22.16
C SER A 64 13.71 8.00 22.58
N PRO A 65 12.44 8.36 22.90
CA PRO A 65 11.52 7.45 23.60
C PRO A 65 11.13 6.22 22.77
N ASP A 66 10.75 5.09 23.38
CA ASP A 66 10.12 4.00 22.63
C ASP A 66 8.66 4.38 22.31
N PRO A 67 8.27 4.51 21.01
CA PRO A 67 6.88 4.72 20.62
C PRO A 67 5.91 3.62 21.09
N SER A 68 6.42 2.46 21.48
CA SER A 68 5.66 1.35 22.06
C SER A 68 5.29 1.58 23.53
N VAL A 69 6.00 2.47 24.25
CA VAL A 69 5.82 2.69 25.69
C VAL A 69 4.95 3.91 25.93
N ALA A 70 3.67 3.65 26.18
CA ALA A 70 2.63 4.64 26.53
C ALA A 70 3.07 5.70 27.56
N GLN A 71 3.87 5.33 28.55
CA GLN A 71 4.34 6.25 29.59
C GLN A 71 5.48 7.15 29.09
N GLU A 72 6.43 6.62 28.32
CA GLU A 72 7.53 7.40 27.72
C GLU A 72 6.99 8.32 26.64
N MET A 73 6.05 7.87 25.82
CA MET A 73 5.39 8.76 24.85
C MET A 73 4.61 9.89 25.52
N ASN A 74 3.84 9.63 26.58
CA ASN A 74 3.17 10.68 27.34
C ASN A 74 4.17 11.59 28.09
N THR A 75 5.26 11.03 28.61
CA THR A 75 6.31 11.77 29.31
C THR A 75 7.07 12.66 28.34
N PHE A 76 7.52 12.14 27.20
CA PHE A 76 8.13 12.89 26.11
C PHE A 76 7.18 13.96 25.56
N ILE A 77 5.89 13.67 25.33
CA ILE A 77 4.91 14.67 24.85
C ILE A 77 4.73 15.78 25.89
N SER A 78 4.59 15.46 27.19
CA SER A 78 4.44 16.48 28.25
C SER A 78 5.74 17.27 28.45
N LEU A 79 6.89 16.60 28.63
CA LEU A 79 8.21 17.23 28.75
C LEU A 79 8.53 18.10 27.53
N TRP A 80 8.23 17.64 26.31
CA TRP A 80 8.46 18.43 25.11
C TRP A 80 7.54 19.65 25.09
N LYS A 81 6.24 19.48 25.38
CA LYS A 81 5.25 20.58 25.47
C LYS A 81 5.56 21.61 26.56
N GLU A 82 6.05 21.17 27.71
CA GLU A 82 6.47 22.01 28.85
C GLU A 82 7.83 22.70 28.62
N LYS A 83 8.71 22.12 27.78
CA LYS A 83 10.03 22.68 27.49
C LYS A 83 9.94 23.85 26.53
N THR A 84 9.66 25.03 27.06
CA THR A 84 9.55 26.32 26.34
C THR A 84 10.89 26.91 25.88
N ASN A 85 11.99 26.14 25.88
CA ASN A 85 13.33 26.64 25.55
C ASN A 85 14.18 25.54 24.85
N GLU A 86 14.14 25.47 23.52
CA GLU A 86 14.84 24.47 22.68
C GLU A 86 15.38 25.14 21.41
N THR A 87 16.54 24.76 20.86
CA THR A 87 17.09 25.44 19.67
C THR A 87 16.29 25.15 18.39
N PHE A 88 16.42 26.01 17.37
CA PHE A 88 15.94 25.72 16.02
C PHE A 88 16.49 24.39 15.48
N GLU A 89 17.80 24.15 15.65
CA GLU A 89 18.48 22.90 15.32
C GLU A 89 18.03 21.73 16.21
N GLU A 90 17.77 21.94 17.50
CA GLU A 90 17.28 20.92 18.41
C GLU A 90 15.82 20.55 18.16
N VAL A 91 14.99 21.50 17.71
CA VAL A 91 13.64 21.19 17.21
C VAL A 91 13.72 20.62 15.79
N ILE A 92 14.75 20.89 15.00
CA ILE A 92 15.01 20.13 13.75
C ILE A 92 15.44 18.69 14.06
N GLU A 93 16.38 18.43 14.96
CA GLU A 93 16.76 17.07 15.36
C GLU A 93 15.63 16.37 16.13
N LYS A 94 14.94 17.06 17.05
CA LYS A 94 13.73 16.51 17.68
C LYS A 94 12.58 16.34 16.72
N SER A 95 12.42 17.16 15.68
CA SER A 95 11.38 16.92 14.66
C SER A 95 11.77 15.81 13.70
N LYS A 96 13.06 15.56 13.42
CA LYS A 96 13.50 14.30 12.79
C LYS A 96 13.21 13.11 13.70
N VAL A 97 13.51 13.19 15.00
CA VAL A 97 13.15 12.15 15.98
C VAL A 97 11.63 12.00 16.04
N VAL A 98 10.83 13.07 16.04
CA VAL A 98 9.36 12.99 16.12
C VAL A 98 8.72 12.58 14.80
N LEU A 99 9.28 12.92 13.65
CA LEU A 99 8.88 12.35 12.36
C LEU A 99 9.23 10.86 12.31
N ASN A 100 10.39 10.45 12.83
CA ASN A 100 10.77 9.05 13.04
C ASN A 100 9.88 8.36 14.09
N LEU A 101 9.39 9.04 15.13
CA LEU A 101 8.43 8.49 16.10
C LEU A 101 7.03 8.38 15.49
N ILE A 102 6.58 9.37 14.70
CA ILE A 102 5.33 9.30 13.93
C ILE A 102 5.43 8.20 12.87
N GLU A 103 6.58 8.04 12.22
CA GLU A 103 6.87 6.97 11.25
C GLU A 103 6.90 5.60 11.95
N LYS A 104 7.61 5.46 13.08
CA LYS A 104 7.61 4.24 13.92
C LYS A 104 6.21 3.94 14.48
N LEU A 105 5.41 4.92 14.93
CA LEU A 105 4.04 4.73 15.42
C LEU A 105 3.09 4.30 14.30
N LYS A 106 3.17 4.98 13.13
CA LYS A 106 2.45 4.56 11.92
C LYS A 106 2.87 3.16 11.51
N PHE A 107 4.17 2.87 11.49
CA PHE A 107 4.73 1.55 11.19
C PHE A 107 4.17 0.53 12.17
N ILE A 108 4.23 0.74 13.50
CA ILE A 108 3.61 -0.14 14.51
C ILE A 108 2.12 -0.38 14.23
N LEU A 109 1.34 0.66 13.89
CA LEU A 109 -0.09 0.55 13.55
C LEU A 109 -0.37 -0.18 12.22
N LEU A 110 0.58 -0.18 11.28
CA LEU A 110 0.46 -0.79 9.95
C LEU A 110 1.04 -2.21 9.88
N GLU A 111 2.08 -2.48 10.66
CA GLU A 111 2.87 -3.71 10.65
C GLU A 111 2.50 -4.71 11.76
N THR A 112 1.85 -4.24 12.83
CA THR A 112 1.34 -5.09 13.92
C THR A 112 -0.09 -5.52 13.60
N PRO A 113 -0.43 -6.82 13.64
CA PRO A 113 -1.81 -7.27 13.46
C PRO A 113 -2.78 -6.59 14.44
N PRO A 114 -4.00 -6.17 14.02
CA PRO A 114 -4.94 -5.45 14.90
C PRO A 114 -5.36 -6.17 16.18
N CYS A 115 -5.11 -7.48 16.28
CA CYS A 115 -5.39 -8.31 17.46
C CYS A 115 -4.21 -8.41 18.46
N ASP A 116 -2.99 -8.08 18.06
CA ASP A 116 -1.85 -7.94 18.97
C ASP A 116 -1.81 -6.54 19.64
N LEU A 117 -2.59 -5.59 19.08
CA LEU A 117 -2.88 -4.29 19.67
C LEU A 117 -4.20 -4.35 20.44
N GLN A 118 -4.24 -3.84 21.69
CA GLN A 118 -5.51 -3.58 22.36
C GLN A 118 -6.14 -2.32 21.74
N ASP A 119 -7.47 -2.23 21.65
CA ASP A 119 -8.16 -1.04 21.09
C ASP A 119 -7.70 0.26 21.76
N LYS A 120 -7.43 0.21 23.07
CA LYS A 120 -6.87 1.31 23.85
C LYS A 120 -5.49 1.75 23.37
N ASN A 121 -4.63 0.81 22.97
CA ASN A 121 -3.31 1.10 22.42
C ASN A 121 -3.44 1.67 21.00
N ILE A 122 -4.39 1.18 20.19
CA ILE A 122 -4.67 1.74 18.85
C ILE A 122 -5.09 3.20 18.98
N ILE A 123 -6.09 3.48 19.82
CA ILE A 123 -6.57 4.84 20.12
C ILE A 123 -5.42 5.68 20.68
N GLN A 124 -4.65 5.18 21.66
CA GLN A 124 -3.54 5.92 22.25
C GLN A 124 -2.42 6.22 21.24
N TYR A 125 -2.08 5.32 20.32
CA TYR A 125 -1.09 5.58 19.28
C TYR A 125 -1.60 6.58 18.24
N GLN A 126 -2.89 6.55 17.91
CA GLN A 126 -3.53 7.55 17.04
C GLN A 126 -3.59 8.93 17.71
N GLU A 127 -3.99 9.00 18.98
CA GLU A 127 -3.92 10.23 19.79
C GLU A 127 -2.48 10.73 19.95
N SER A 128 -1.50 9.84 20.15
CA SER A 128 -0.07 10.22 20.23
C SER A 128 0.44 10.75 18.89
N ILE A 129 0.08 10.14 17.76
CA ILE A 129 0.41 10.66 16.42
C ILE A 129 -0.18 12.07 16.24
N LEU A 130 -1.47 12.26 16.55
CA LEU A 130 -2.13 13.55 16.42
C LEU A 130 -1.50 14.61 17.33
N GLN A 131 -1.30 14.30 18.61
CA GLN A 131 -0.64 15.19 19.56
C GLN A 131 0.80 15.52 19.14
N LEU A 132 1.57 14.56 18.61
CA LEU A 132 2.90 14.82 18.06
C LEU A 132 2.85 15.70 16.81
N GLN A 133 1.86 15.55 15.92
CA GLN A 133 1.72 16.40 14.73
C GLN A 133 1.33 17.84 15.09
N GLU A 134 0.36 18.03 15.98
CA GLU A 134 -0.01 19.34 16.52
C GLU A 134 1.17 19.99 17.27
N LEU A 135 1.85 19.21 18.10
CA LEU A 135 3.01 19.67 18.85
C LEU A 135 4.21 19.97 17.94
N LEU A 136 4.41 19.24 16.85
CA LEU A 136 5.46 19.52 15.85
C LEU A 136 5.22 20.85 15.14
N HIS A 137 3.97 21.17 14.77
CA HIS A 137 3.61 22.50 14.25
C HIS A 137 3.82 23.61 15.28
N LEU A 138 3.31 23.45 16.50
CA LEU A 138 3.51 24.40 17.60
C LEU A 138 5.01 24.57 17.94
N LYS A 139 5.79 23.51 17.77
CA LYS A 139 7.23 23.53 18.06
C LYS A 139 8.02 24.19 16.95
N PHE A 140 7.69 24.06 15.68
CA PHE A 140 8.38 24.80 14.62
C PHE A 140 8.21 26.32 14.74
N SER A 141 7.08 26.83 15.25
CA SER A 141 6.95 28.27 15.54
C SER A 141 7.81 28.70 16.74
N VAL A 142 7.79 27.94 17.85
CA VAL A 142 8.62 28.23 19.05
C VAL A 142 10.12 27.97 18.83
N ALA A 143 10.48 27.06 17.93
CA ALA A 143 11.85 26.79 17.50
C ALA A 143 12.54 27.98 16.84
N THR A 144 11.76 28.88 16.24
CA THR A 144 12.29 30.10 15.62
C THR A 144 12.59 31.16 16.70
N GLU A 145 11.90 31.10 17.84
CA GLU A 145 12.08 32.00 18.98
C GLU A 145 13.27 31.59 19.87
N ILE A 146 13.49 30.29 20.10
CA ILE A 146 14.60 29.80 20.93
C ILE A 146 15.66 29.09 20.07
N LEU A 147 16.93 29.41 20.36
CA LEU A 147 18.11 28.80 19.73
C LEU A 147 19.10 28.28 20.82
N LEU A 148 18.62 27.57 21.88
CA LEU A 148 19.36 27.45 23.19
C LEU A 148 19.58 26.13 24.01
N ARG A 149 18.80 25.00 24.06
CA ARG A 149 19.10 23.88 25.04
C ARG A 149 18.45 22.47 24.91
N SER A 150 19.27 21.42 25.11
CA SER A 150 19.12 19.99 24.69
C SER A 150 18.42 18.98 25.68
N SER A 151 18.66 17.65 25.57
CA SER A 151 17.88 16.48 26.12
C SER A 151 18.53 15.78 27.37
N ALA A 152 18.20 14.58 27.93
CA ALA A 152 17.32 13.38 27.69
C ALA A 152 16.99 12.68 29.08
N GLU A 153 16.48 11.45 29.35
CA GLU A 153 15.98 10.24 28.62
C GLU A 153 15.22 9.24 29.58
N GLU A 154 14.75 8.06 29.09
CA GLU A 154 14.14 6.89 29.81
C GLU A 154 15.06 5.62 29.84
N GLU A 155 14.80 4.28 29.81
CA GLU A 155 13.76 3.23 29.51
C GLU A 155 13.82 2.15 30.69
N SER A 156 13.42 0.84 30.76
CA SER A 156 12.66 -0.23 30.03
C SER A 156 11.98 -1.21 31.09
N GLU A 157 11.85 -2.57 31.12
CA GLU A 157 12.31 -3.83 30.44
C GLU A 157 11.26 -5.00 30.72
N ALA A 158 11.38 -6.25 30.19
CA ALA A 158 10.35 -7.33 30.38
C ALA A 158 10.75 -8.85 30.25
N ILE A 159 9.84 -9.78 30.61
CA ILE A 159 9.91 -11.26 30.35
C ILE A 159 8.51 -11.84 29.98
N LYS A 160 8.33 -12.50 28.82
CA LYS A 160 6.98 -12.99 28.37
C LYS A 160 6.89 -14.19 27.37
N TYR A 161 7.99 -14.57 26.72
CA TYR A 161 8.03 -15.12 25.34
C TYR A 161 7.27 -16.43 24.98
N GLU A 162 7.18 -17.42 25.86
CA GLU A 162 7.00 -18.82 25.40
C GLU A 162 5.56 -19.18 24.94
N ARG A 163 4.56 -18.37 25.31
CA ARG A 163 3.14 -18.68 25.06
C ARG A 163 2.61 -18.18 23.71
N GLU A 164 3.40 -17.40 23.00
CA GLU A 164 2.93 -16.53 21.90
C GLU A 164 2.91 -17.28 20.56
N MET A 165 3.84 -18.22 20.35
CA MET A 165 4.07 -18.90 19.07
C MET A 165 2.87 -19.65 18.47
N LYS A 166 1.97 -20.20 19.30
CA LYS A 166 0.78 -20.90 18.77
C LYS A 166 -0.31 -19.92 18.30
N VAL A 167 -0.46 -18.80 19.01
CA VAL A 167 -1.46 -17.77 18.69
C VAL A 167 -1.13 -17.08 17.37
N LEU A 168 0.16 -16.83 17.12
CA LEU A 168 0.64 -16.17 15.90
C LEU A 168 0.26 -16.90 14.61
N SER A 169 0.17 -18.23 14.61
CA SER A 169 -0.24 -18.99 13.42
C SER A 169 -1.71 -18.77 13.04
N GLU A 170 -2.58 -18.53 14.02
CA GLU A 170 -4.00 -18.22 13.80
C GLU A 170 -4.14 -16.74 13.39
N ILE A 171 -3.39 -15.85 14.04
CA ILE A 171 -3.32 -14.40 13.72
C ILE A 171 -2.85 -14.16 12.27
N VAL A 172 -1.74 -14.74 11.84
CA VAL A 172 -1.21 -14.57 10.47
C VAL A 172 -2.25 -15.00 9.42
N SER A 173 -3.00 -16.06 9.69
CA SER A 173 -4.04 -16.52 8.76
C SER A 173 -5.26 -15.59 8.71
N ALA A 174 -5.64 -14.97 9.84
CA ALA A 174 -6.70 -13.95 9.86
C ALA A 174 -6.26 -12.65 9.18
N ALA A 175 -5.03 -12.18 9.45
CA ALA A 175 -4.46 -10.98 8.84
C ALA A 175 -4.35 -11.10 7.31
N GLN A 176 -3.93 -12.26 6.78
CA GLN A 176 -3.89 -12.50 5.34
C GLN A 176 -5.28 -12.53 4.68
N LEU A 177 -6.31 -13.03 5.37
CA LEU A 177 -7.70 -12.98 4.89
C LEU A 177 -8.20 -11.53 4.80
N LEU A 178 -7.92 -10.73 5.83
CA LEU A 178 -8.28 -9.32 5.96
C LEU A 178 -7.65 -8.38 4.91
N LEU A 179 -6.65 -8.83 4.14
CA LEU A 179 -6.11 -8.13 2.96
C LEU A 179 -6.97 -8.32 1.70
N VAL A 180 -7.78 -9.38 1.66
CA VAL A 180 -8.49 -9.85 0.45
C VAL A 180 -10.01 -9.68 0.58
N GLU A 181 -10.54 -9.56 1.80
CA GLU A 181 -11.95 -9.27 2.04
C GLU A 181 -12.38 -7.88 1.53
N ASN A 182 -13.49 -7.84 0.81
CA ASN A 182 -14.17 -6.61 0.42
C ASN A 182 -15.24 -6.24 1.47
N PHE A 183 -15.56 -4.94 1.60
CA PHE A 183 -16.75 -4.53 2.34
C PHE A 183 -18.03 -4.84 1.54
N SER A 184 -19.14 -5.09 2.25
CA SER A 184 -20.44 -5.42 1.64
C SER A 184 -21.22 -4.20 1.11
N GLU A 185 -20.91 -3.01 1.64
CA GLU A 185 -21.67 -1.77 1.41
C GLU A 185 -20.72 -0.66 0.93
N LYS A 186 -21.16 0.14 -0.04
CA LYS A 186 -20.43 1.34 -0.47
C LYS A 186 -20.70 2.45 0.56
N PRO A 187 -19.71 3.27 0.94
CA PRO A 187 -19.98 4.49 1.70
C PRO A 187 -20.90 5.43 0.91
N ASP A 188 -21.98 5.89 1.54
CA ASP A 188 -22.88 6.86 0.94
C ASP A 188 -22.30 8.28 1.05
N PHE A 189 -22.25 8.99 -0.09
CA PHE A 189 -21.93 10.41 -0.16
C PHE A 189 -23.15 11.14 -0.70
N PHE A 190 -23.77 12.00 0.11
CA PHE A 190 -25.10 12.58 -0.15
C PHE A 190 -25.07 14.04 -0.67
N GLU A 191 -23.90 14.64 -0.84
CA GLU A 191 -23.74 16.06 -1.19
C GLU A 191 -22.91 16.23 -2.47
N ASP A 192 -23.42 17.04 -3.41
CA ASP A 192 -22.70 17.42 -4.61
C ASP A 192 -21.40 18.17 -4.26
N ASN A 193 -20.32 17.87 -4.98
CA ASN A 193 -18.96 18.43 -4.80
C ASN A 193 -18.14 17.88 -3.61
N VAL A 194 -18.65 16.95 -2.81
CA VAL A 194 -17.84 16.26 -1.77
C VAL A 194 -16.99 15.15 -2.39
N VAL A 195 -15.71 15.07 -2.00
CA VAL A 195 -14.75 14.10 -2.56
C VAL A 195 -14.88 12.73 -1.88
N ASP A 196 -15.17 11.70 -2.68
CA ASP A 196 -15.12 10.30 -2.26
C ASP A 196 -13.65 9.84 -2.08
N LEU A 197 -13.15 9.87 -0.84
CA LEU A 197 -11.79 9.40 -0.49
C LEU A 197 -11.60 7.88 -0.58
N CYS A 198 -12.64 7.10 -0.87
CA CYS A 198 -12.49 5.69 -1.26
C CYS A 198 -12.23 5.54 -2.77
N GLN A 199 -12.64 6.52 -3.59
CA GLN A 199 -12.28 6.63 -5.01
C GLN A 199 -10.95 7.38 -5.21
N PHE A 200 -10.78 8.55 -4.60
CA PHE A 200 -9.68 9.48 -4.89
C PHE A 200 -8.60 9.45 -3.81
N THR A 201 -7.33 9.55 -4.22
CA THR A 201 -6.18 9.70 -3.32
C THR A 201 -5.54 11.08 -3.48
N ALA A 202 -5.18 11.72 -2.36
CA ALA A 202 -4.35 12.91 -2.35
C ALA A 202 -2.90 12.56 -2.69
N LEU A 203 -2.24 13.44 -3.43
CA LEU A 203 -0.86 13.27 -3.93
C LEU A 203 -0.12 14.61 -3.86
N GLY A 204 1.15 14.58 -3.45
CA GLY A 204 1.96 15.80 -3.23
C GLY A 204 1.77 16.47 -1.87
N GLY A 205 0.87 15.96 -1.02
CA GLY A 205 0.62 16.49 0.33
C GLY A 205 -0.45 17.58 0.35
N VAL A 206 -0.48 18.35 1.44
CA VAL A 206 -1.44 19.44 1.65
C VAL A 206 -0.70 20.78 1.63
N TYR A 207 -1.14 21.67 0.74
CA TYR A 207 -0.65 23.03 0.60
C TYR A 207 -1.50 23.95 1.48
N HIS A 208 -0.89 24.58 2.47
CA HIS A 208 -1.56 25.57 3.32
C HIS A 208 -1.41 26.96 2.72
N LEU A 209 -2.50 27.53 2.21
CA LEU A 209 -2.52 28.83 1.56
C LEU A 209 -3.17 29.86 2.50
N ASP A 210 -2.34 30.72 3.08
CA ASP A 210 -2.74 31.84 3.95
C ASP A 210 -2.37 33.18 3.29
N ILE A 211 -3.28 34.16 3.37
CA ILE A 211 -2.95 35.57 3.08
C ILE A 211 -2.60 36.26 4.39
N LEU A 212 -1.57 37.11 4.36
CA LEU A 212 -0.98 37.76 5.52
C LEU A 212 -1.02 39.28 5.33
N GLU A 213 -1.50 40.02 6.32
CA GLU A 213 -1.55 41.47 6.24
C GLU A 213 -0.14 42.06 6.42
N LEU A 214 0.24 43.00 5.55
CA LEU A 214 1.53 43.67 5.66
C LEU A 214 1.53 44.60 6.88
N PRO A 215 2.53 44.52 7.79
CA PRO A 215 2.56 45.36 8.98
C PRO A 215 2.57 46.85 8.59
N PRO A 216 1.97 47.74 9.42
CA PRO A 216 1.81 49.15 9.09
C PRO A 216 3.09 49.82 8.61
N GLN A 217 3.10 50.28 7.35
CA GLN A 217 4.25 50.94 6.75
C GLN A 217 4.41 52.37 7.27
N CYS A 218 5.64 52.84 7.41
CA CYS A 218 5.96 54.19 7.89
C CYS A 218 5.37 55.27 6.98
N LYS A 219 4.46 56.11 7.50
CA LYS A 219 3.77 57.18 6.76
C LYS A 219 4.32 58.56 7.16
N PRO A 220 4.66 59.44 6.19
CA PRO A 220 5.03 60.82 6.47
C PRO A 220 3.80 61.65 6.83
N VAL A 221 3.69 62.10 8.08
CA VAL A 221 2.57 62.91 8.60
C VAL A 221 3.12 64.19 9.22
N MET A 222 2.75 65.34 8.65
CA MET A 222 3.16 66.68 9.15
C MET A 222 4.67 66.85 9.43
N GLY A 223 5.51 66.24 8.59
CA GLY A 223 6.97 66.31 8.71
C GLY A 223 7.61 65.23 9.60
N TRP A 224 6.81 64.39 10.26
CA TRP A 224 7.27 63.23 11.04
C TRP A 224 7.07 61.93 10.26
N MET A 225 7.97 60.97 10.41
CA MET A 225 7.73 59.59 9.99
C MET A 225 7.08 58.84 11.14
N ILE A 226 5.81 58.43 10.96
CA ILE A 226 5.04 57.72 11.98
C ILE A 226 4.79 56.28 11.50
N VAL A 227 4.96 55.32 12.40
CA VAL A 227 4.66 53.91 12.19
C VAL A 227 3.78 53.43 13.33
N GLU A 228 2.78 52.62 13.02
CA GLU A 228 1.92 51.98 14.02
C GLU A 228 2.56 50.65 14.45
N ILE A 229 2.72 50.47 15.75
CA ILE A 229 3.32 49.27 16.33
C ILE A 229 2.17 48.37 16.80
N LEU A 230 1.92 47.30 16.03
CA LEU A 230 1.01 46.23 16.44
C LEU A 230 1.54 45.57 17.72
N LYS A 231 0.64 45.11 18.59
CA LYS A 231 0.98 44.35 19.80
C LYS A 231 1.25 42.88 19.55
N GLU A 232 0.85 42.40 18.38
CA GLU A 232 0.91 41.02 17.92
C GLU A 232 1.86 40.92 16.72
N GLY A 233 2.15 39.70 16.29
CA GLY A 233 3.00 39.43 15.13
C GLY A 233 2.31 39.70 13.79
N LEU A 234 2.75 38.98 12.76
CA LEU A 234 2.14 39.03 11.44
C LEU A 234 0.72 38.44 11.48
N GLN A 235 -0.28 39.24 11.12
CA GLN A 235 -1.69 38.85 11.21
C GLN A 235 -2.19 38.21 9.90
N LYS A 236 -3.13 37.28 10.00
CA LYS A 236 -3.81 36.67 8.85
C LYS A 236 -4.88 37.60 8.31
N TYR A 237 -4.99 37.68 6.98
CA TYR A 237 -6.02 38.43 6.29
C TYR A 237 -7.06 37.48 5.71
N THR A 238 -8.31 37.56 6.18
CA THR A 238 -9.42 36.75 5.68
C THR A 238 -9.82 37.19 4.28
N TYR A 239 -9.89 36.27 3.32
CA TYR A 239 -10.34 36.53 1.95
C TYR A 239 -11.50 35.60 1.53
N PRO A 240 -12.64 36.16 1.09
CA PRO A 240 -13.00 37.59 1.11
C PRO A 240 -13.15 38.13 2.54
N PRO A 241 -13.00 39.46 2.77
CA PRO A 241 -13.10 40.05 4.09
C PRO A 241 -14.55 40.05 4.62
N GLU A 242 -14.70 39.78 5.92
CA GLU A 242 -16.01 39.58 6.58
C GLU A 242 -16.88 40.86 6.63
N THR A 243 -16.27 42.04 6.68
CA THR A 243 -16.97 43.33 6.72
C THR A 243 -17.10 43.93 5.32
N THR A 244 -18.25 43.73 4.68
CA THR A 244 -18.50 44.13 3.28
C THR A 244 -19.25 45.47 3.13
N GLU A 245 -19.32 46.31 4.17
CA GLU A 245 -20.26 47.45 4.26
C GLU A 245 -20.11 48.55 3.20
N ASP A 246 -18.97 48.64 2.49
CA ASP A 246 -18.63 49.71 1.53
C ASP A 246 -18.60 49.29 0.04
N PHE A 247 -18.92 48.03 -0.33
CA PHE A 247 -18.66 47.50 -1.68
C PHE A 247 -19.91 47.07 -2.48
N GLU A 248 -20.71 48.05 -2.95
CA GLU A 248 -21.87 47.83 -3.85
C GLU A 248 -21.48 47.50 -5.32
N THR A 249 -20.53 46.58 -5.55
CA THR A 249 -20.11 46.18 -6.91
C THR A 249 -20.06 44.67 -7.08
N GLU A 250 -20.75 44.17 -8.11
CA GLU A 250 -20.56 42.81 -8.64
C GLU A 250 -19.07 42.62 -8.98
N ASN A 251 -18.43 41.59 -8.40
CA ASN A 251 -16.97 41.34 -8.44
C ASN A 251 -16.09 42.27 -7.56
N ALA A 252 -16.56 42.70 -6.39
CA ALA A 252 -15.73 43.37 -5.37
C ALA A 252 -14.46 42.56 -4.98
N PHE A 253 -14.56 41.23 -4.99
CA PHE A 253 -13.49 40.30 -4.63
C PHE A 253 -13.34 39.22 -5.73
N PRO A 254 -12.39 39.38 -6.68
CA PRO A 254 -12.20 38.43 -7.78
C PRO A 254 -11.32 37.23 -7.38
N PRO A 255 -11.64 35.99 -7.83
CA PRO A 255 -10.89 34.78 -7.47
C PRO A 255 -9.37 34.92 -7.73
N ILE A 256 -8.56 34.53 -6.74
CA ILE A 256 -7.12 34.73 -6.79
C ILE A 256 -6.44 33.55 -7.48
N GLU A 257 -5.65 33.85 -8.52
CA GLU A 257 -4.85 32.84 -9.24
C GLU A 257 -3.65 32.38 -8.39
N VAL A 258 -3.56 31.07 -8.20
CA VAL A 258 -2.48 30.37 -7.52
C VAL A 258 -1.79 29.46 -8.54
N THR A 259 -0.46 29.42 -8.54
CA THR A 259 0.32 28.44 -9.30
C THR A 259 1.21 27.67 -8.33
N LEU A 260 1.08 26.33 -8.34
CA LEU A 260 1.84 25.40 -7.51
C LEU A 260 2.75 24.53 -8.38
N GLU A 261 3.93 24.21 -7.84
CA GLU A 261 4.82 23.19 -8.41
C GLU A 261 4.53 21.82 -7.78
N VAL A 262 4.34 20.81 -8.63
CA VAL A 262 4.06 19.43 -8.22
C VAL A 262 5.36 18.74 -7.82
N HIS A 263 5.41 18.26 -6.58
CA HIS A 263 6.57 17.60 -5.97
C HIS A 263 7.19 16.50 -6.85
N GLU A 264 8.54 16.43 -6.88
CA GLU A 264 9.27 15.65 -7.89
C GLU A 264 8.97 14.15 -7.91
N ASN A 265 8.61 13.57 -6.76
CA ASN A 265 8.29 12.15 -6.64
C ASN A 265 6.87 11.77 -7.12
N VAL A 266 6.00 12.75 -7.40
CA VAL A 266 4.58 12.52 -7.69
C VAL A 266 4.33 12.37 -9.19
N ILE A 267 3.68 11.27 -9.58
CA ILE A 267 3.27 10.99 -10.95
C ILE A 267 1.74 11.07 -11.05
N PHE A 268 1.28 12.04 -11.84
CA PHE A 268 -0.09 12.09 -12.36
C PHE A 268 -0.14 11.50 -13.77
N PHE A 269 -1.14 10.66 -14.03
CA PHE A 269 -1.41 10.00 -15.33
C PHE A 269 -2.47 10.74 -16.14
N GLU A 270 -3.43 11.36 -15.44
CA GLU A 270 -4.41 12.31 -15.97
C GLU A 270 -4.14 13.71 -15.40
N ASP A 271 -4.92 14.72 -15.77
CA ASP A 271 -4.76 16.06 -15.19
C ASP A 271 -5.25 16.08 -13.72
N PRO A 272 -4.46 16.60 -12.76
CA PRO A 272 -4.79 16.55 -11.34
C PRO A 272 -6.01 17.42 -11.01
N VAL A 273 -6.92 16.87 -10.22
CA VAL A 273 -8.05 17.65 -9.69
C VAL A 273 -7.59 18.38 -8.43
N VAL A 274 -7.78 19.70 -8.40
CA VAL A 274 -7.50 20.54 -7.23
C VAL A 274 -8.72 20.51 -6.31
N VAL A 275 -8.51 20.29 -5.01
CA VAL A 275 -9.59 20.27 -4.00
C VAL A 275 -9.22 21.03 -2.74
N ARG A 276 -10.20 21.71 -2.14
CA ARG A 276 -10.05 22.52 -0.91
C ARG A 276 -10.62 21.78 0.30
N TRP A 277 -10.10 22.08 1.49
CA TRP A 277 -10.62 21.56 2.75
C TRP A 277 -11.81 22.39 3.26
N ASP A 278 -12.90 21.71 3.60
CA ASP A 278 -14.03 22.30 4.34
C ASP A 278 -13.80 22.11 5.85
N ALA A 279 -13.62 23.21 6.58
CA ALA A 279 -13.38 23.18 8.01
C ALA A 279 -14.66 22.91 8.84
N GLU A 280 -15.84 23.28 8.31
CA GLU A 280 -17.13 23.04 8.97
C GLU A 280 -17.59 21.60 8.70
N GLY A 281 -17.60 21.21 7.42
CA GLY A 281 -17.98 19.87 6.97
C GLY A 281 -16.97 18.78 7.33
N LYS A 282 -15.68 19.14 7.49
CA LYS A 282 -14.53 18.23 7.70
C LYS A 282 -14.28 17.24 6.56
N HIS A 283 -14.47 17.70 5.33
CA HIS A 283 -14.26 16.91 4.10
C HIS A 283 -13.56 17.74 3.02
N TRP A 284 -13.03 17.07 1.99
CA TRP A 284 -12.50 17.74 0.80
C TRP A 284 -13.61 18.04 -0.20
N ARG A 285 -13.52 19.19 -0.90
CA ARG A 285 -14.52 19.64 -1.87
C ARG A 285 -13.90 20.18 -3.16
N THR A 286 -14.65 20.08 -4.26
CA THR A 286 -14.29 20.59 -5.61
C THR A 286 -14.86 21.98 -5.93
N ASP A 287 -15.69 22.56 -5.06
CA ASP A 287 -16.29 23.89 -5.25
C ASP A 287 -15.37 25.03 -4.77
N GLY A 288 -15.65 26.27 -5.19
CA GLY A 288 -14.80 27.44 -4.86
C GLY A 288 -13.46 27.48 -5.61
N ILE A 289 -13.33 26.68 -6.67
CA ILE A 289 -12.13 26.49 -7.48
C ILE A 289 -12.50 26.64 -8.96
N SER A 290 -11.72 27.41 -9.72
CA SER A 290 -11.96 27.61 -11.16
C SER A 290 -10.64 27.69 -11.96
N ASN A 291 -10.73 27.76 -13.29
CA ASN A 291 -9.59 27.97 -14.21
C ASN A 291 -8.42 26.97 -14.07
N VAL A 292 -8.68 25.75 -13.62
CA VAL A 292 -7.63 24.72 -13.43
C VAL A 292 -6.93 24.38 -14.75
N SER A 293 -5.61 24.46 -14.75
CA SER A 293 -4.74 24.17 -15.89
C SER A 293 -3.44 23.53 -15.42
N TYR A 294 -3.11 22.34 -15.94
CA TYR A 294 -1.86 21.64 -15.63
C TYR A 294 -0.90 21.65 -16.82
N LYS A 295 0.40 21.76 -16.52
CA LYS A 295 1.49 21.67 -17.50
C LYS A 295 2.39 20.47 -17.20
N PRO A 296 2.12 19.26 -17.73
CA PRO A 296 2.87 18.02 -17.44
C PRO A 296 4.37 17.98 -17.84
N LYS A 297 4.93 19.09 -18.33
CA LYS A 297 6.36 19.29 -18.64
C LYS A 297 7.05 20.28 -17.70
N GLU A 298 6.30 21.27 -17.20
CA GLU A 298 6.78 22.29 -16.24
C GLU A 298 6.46 21.88 -14.79
N ARG A 299 5.64 20.83 -14.59
CA ARG A 299 5.09 20.39 -13.28
C ARG A 299 4.25 21.46 -12.56
N LEU A 300 3.84 22.52 -13.26
CA LEU A 300 3.03 23.60 -12.72
C LEU A 300 1.53 23.31 -12.89
N VAL A 301 0.77 23.46 -11.80
CA VAL A 301 -0.70 23.50 -11.78
C VAL A 301 -1.11 24.93 -11.43
N THR A 302 -1.88 25.57 -12.30
CA THR A 302 -2.47 26.91 -12.09
C THR A 302 -3.98 26.78 -11.91
N PHE A 303 -4.55 27.50 -10.96
CA PHE A 303 -5.99 27.51 -10.65
C PHE A 303 -6.38 28.81 -9.93
N SER A 304 -7.67 29.16 -9.94
CA SER A 304 -8.21 30.30 -9.19
C SER A 304 -8.99 29.83 -7.96
N LEU A 305 -8.79 30.49 -6.82
CA LEU A 305 -9.51 30.23 -5.57
C LEU A 305 -10.45 31.38 -5.20
N ASP A 306 -11.67 31.03 -4.79
CA ASP A 306 -12.65 31.97 -4.25
C ASP A 306 -12.40 32.23 -2.75
N THR A 307 -11.92 31.21 -2.02
CA THR A 307 -11.66 31.25 -0.57
C THR A 307 -10.33 30.56 -0.23
N PHE A 308 -9.59 31.09 0.73
CA PHE A 308 -8.27 30.56 1.14
C PHE A 308 -8.36 29.50 2.25
N GLY A 309 -7.39 28.59 2.26
CA GLY A 309 -7.35 27.45 3.20
C GLY A 309 -6.41 26.32 2.74
N PRO A 310 -6.49 25.14 3.36
CA PRO A 310 -5.75 23.96 2.92
C PRO A 310 -6.27 23.44 1.57
N VAL A 311 -5.36 23.17 0.64
CA VAL A 311 -5.62 22.64 -0.71
C VAL A 311 -4.76 21.42 -0.96
N THR A 312 -5.26 20.43 -1.70
CA THR A 312 -4.47 19.29 -2.18
C THR A 312 -4.81 18.95 -3.62
N LEU A 313 -3.96 18.11 -4.24
CA LEU A 313 -4.14 17.58 -5.58
C LEU A 313 -4.55 16.12 -5.46
N ILE A 314 -5.65 15.72 -6.11
CA ILE A 314 -6.14 14.35 -6.10
C ILE A 314 -6.12 13.71 -7.50
N GLN A 315 -6.06 12.38 -7.50
CA GLN A 315 -6.22 11.52 -8.67
C GLN A 315 -7.10 10.33 -8.27
N ASP A 316 -7.78 9.71 -9.24
CA ASP A 316 -8.45 8.44 -9.02
C ASP A 316 -7.42 7.39 -8.53
N ALA A 317 -7.68 6.78 -7.37
CA ALA A 317 -6.78 5.84 -6.73
C ALA A 317 -6.70 4.51 -7.49
N HIS A 318 -7.62 4.25 -8.43
CA HIS A 318 -7.74 3.02 -9.19
C HIS A 318 -7.30 3.15 -10.65
N ILE A 319 -6.75 4.30 -11.06
CA ILE A 319 -6.30 4.60 -12.44
C ILE A 319 -5.36 3.54 -13.07
N ASN A 320 -4.66 2.74 -12.25
CA ASN A 320 -3.79 1.64 -12.66
C ASN A 320 -4.45 0.24 -12.59
N MET A 321 -5.76 0.17 -12.37
CA MET A 321 -6.58 -1.03 -12.27
C MET A 321 -7.78 -0.95 -13.24
N PRO A 322 -8.26 -2.07 -13.82
CA PRO A 322 -7.71 -3.42 -13.72
C PRO A 322 -6.38 -3.56 -14.47
N TYR A 323 -5.61 -4.58 -14.12
CA TYR A 323 -4.33 -4.87 -14.76
C TYR A 323 -4.55 -5.49 -16.14
N GLN A 324 -3.75 -5.10 -17.13
CA GLN A 324 -3.79 -5.65 -18.49
C GLN A 324 -3.08 -7.01 -18.57
N SER A 325 -2.03 -7.22 -17.78
CA SER A 325 -1.38 -8.51 -17.57
C SER A 325 -0.41 -8.46 -16.38
N TRP A 326 0.06 -9.61 -15.92
CA TRP A 326 1.10 -9.74 -14.91
C TRP A 326 1.94 -11.01 -15.15
N GLU A 327 3.20 -10.98 -14.71
CA GLU A 327 4.09 -12.15 -14.60
C GLU A 327 4.89 -12.07 -13.30
N LEU A 328 4.91 -13.15 -12.53
CA LEU A 328 5.83 -13.38 -11.42
C LEU A 328 6.86 -14.41 -11.89
N ARG A 329 8.15 -14.07 -11.90
CA ARG A 329 9.22 -14.99 -12.33
C ARG A 329 10.37 -15.04 -11.31
N PRO A 330 10.94 -16.23 -11.00
CA PRO A 330 12.20 -16.29 -10.26
C PRO A 330 13.34 -15.59 -11.01
N LEU A 331 14.28 -15.10 -10.23
CA LEU A 331 15.61 -14.64 -10.61
C LEU A 331 16.68 -15.47 -9.89
N ASP A 332 16.40 -15.90 -8.65
CA ASP A 332 17.25 -16.73 -7.80
C ASP A 332 16.34 -17.43 -6.76
N VAL A 333 16.87 -18.39 -5.99
CA VAL A 333 16.12 -19.20 -4.99
C VAL A 333 15.35 -18.33 -3.99
N ASN A 334 15.87 -17.15 -3.65
CA ASN A 334 15.26 -16.19 -2.73
C ASN A 334 15.00 -14.83 -3.37
N LYS A 335 14.78 -14.80 -4.70
CA LYS A 335 14.59 -13.56 -5.46
C LYS A 335 13.63 -13.76 -6.64
N VAL A 336 12.60 -12.92 -6.75
CA VAL A 336 11.66 -12.88 -7.89
C VAL A 336 11.56 -11.48 -8.48
N LEU A 337 11.11 -11.41 -9.72
CA LEU A 337 10.55 -10.21 -10.33
C LEU A 337 9.04 -10.39 -10.51
N LEU A 338 8.27 -9.47 -9.95
CA LEU A 338 6.85 -9.27 -10.27
C LEU A 338 6.73 -8.11 -11.26
N THR A 339 6.27 -8.40 -12.48
CA THR A 339 5.89 -7.39 -13.47
C THR A 339 4.37 -7.26 -13.49
N VAL A 340 3.87 -6.04 -13.32
CA VAL A 340 2.44 -5.70 -13.47
C VAL A 340 2.29 -4.68 -14.59
N THR A 341 1.45 -4.99 -15.58
CA THR A 341 1.16 -4.12 -16.72
C THR A 341 -0.23 -3.52 -16.56
N THR A 342 -0.34 -2.20 -16.60
CA THR A 342 -1.58 -1.43 -16.40
C THR A 342 -1.94 -0.66 -17.69
N VAL A 343 -3.04 0.09 -17.66
CA VAL A 343 -3.43 0.96 -18.79
C VAL A 343 -2.37 2.03 -19.09
N PHE A 344 -1.61 2.49 -18.09
CA PHE A 344 -0.67 3.62 -18.23
C PHE A 344 0.81 3.22 -18.07
N THR A 345 1.12 2.15 -17.31
CA THR A 345 2.50 1.79 -16.93
C THR A 345 2.77 0.28 -16.98
N GLU A 346 4.04 -0.08 -17.16
CA GLU A 346 4.57 -1.39 -16.75
C GLU A 346 5.45 -1.15 -15.51
N ILE A 347 5.11 -1.79 -14.39
CA ILE A 347 5.81 -1.66 -13.10
C ILE A 347 6.53 -2.98 -12.80
N GLN A 348 7.85 -2.91 -12.59
CA GLN A 348 8.67 -4.08 -12.27
C GLN A 348 9.20 -4.01 -10.84
N ILE A 349 8.80 -4.96 -10.01
CA ILE A 349 9.14 -5.05 -8.57
C ILE A 349 10.04 -6.27 -8.35
N GLN A 350 11.27 -6.06 -7.86
CA GLN A 350 12.09 -7.17 -7.35
C GLN A 350 11.72 -7.42 -5.88
N ILE A 351 11.47 -8.68 -5.52
CA ILE A 351 11.29 -9.12 -4.14
C ILE A 351 12.47 -10.04 -3.81
N LYS A 352 13.18 -9.76 -2.72
CA LYS A 352 14.34 -10.53 -2.23
C LYS A 352 14.27 -10.63 -0.72
N GLU A 353 14.33 -11.84 -0.17
CA GLU A 353 14.22 -12.05 1.30
C GLU A 353 13.01 -11.27 1.88
N ASN A 354 13.21 -10.42 2.89
CA ASN A 354 12.16 -9.60 3.50
C ASN A 354 11.98 -8.21 2.84
N LEU A 355 12.53 -7.98 1.65
CA LEU A 355 12.59 -6.66 0.99
C LEU A 355 11.98 -6.65 -0.41
N CYS A 356 11.40 -5.51 -0.77
CA CYS A 356 10.90 -5.16 -2.10
C CYS A 356 11.68 -3.95 -2.63
N MET A 357 11.90 -3.90 -3.94
CA MET A 357 12.56 -2.79 -4.65
C MET A 357 11.86 -2.54 -5.98
N LEU A 358 11.63 -1.27 -6.30
CA LEU A 358 11.16 -0.83 -7.61
C LEU A 358 12.34 -0.92 -8.58
N SER A 359 12.27 -1.84 -9.54
CA SER A 359 13.38 -2.18 -10.44
C SER A 359 13.34 -1.44 -11.78
N SER A 360 12.14 -1.11 -12.27
CA SER A 360 11.93 -0.12 -13.32
C SER A 360 10.45 0.24 -13.43
N ILE A 361 10.17 1.46 -13.90
CA ILE A 361 8.87 1.85 -14.46
C ILE A 361 9.03 2.10 -15.96
N LYS A 362 8.14 1.56 -16.79
CA LYS A 362 7.92 2.04 -18.16
C LYS A 362 6.61 2.80 -18.22
N LEU A 363 6.68 4.12 -18.31
CA LEU A 363 5.52 4.91 -18.76
C LEU A 363 5.48 4.91 -20.28
N LYS A 364 4.28 4.90 -20.86
CA LYS A 364 4.11 4.82 -22.34
C LYS A 364 4.78 5.98 -23.09
N ASP A 365 4.85 7.17 -22.48
CA ASP A 365 5.28 8.41 -23.17
C ASP A 365 6.42 9.19 -22.48
N LYS A 366 6.98 8.70 -21.36
CA LYS A 366 8.03 9.42 -20.60
C LYS A 366 9.12 8.51 -20.05
N LYS A 367 10.38 8.94 -20.16
CA LYS A 367 11.46 8.50 -19.25
C LYS A 367 11.36 9.32 -17.96
N HIS A 368 10.54 8.86 -17.01
CA HIS A 368 10.62 9.35 -15.64
C HIS A 368 11.68 8.51 -14.89
N ILE A 369 12.59 9.16 -14.17
CA ILE A 369 13.44 8.48 -13.19
C ILE A 369 12.82 8.82 -11.85
N SER A 370 12.20 7.84 -11.19
CA SER A 370 11.61 8.05 -9.87
C SER A 370 12.66 7.80 -8.80
N ILE A 371 12.74 8.65 -7.76
CA ILE A 371 13.72 8.50 -6.67
C ILE A 371 13.56 7.15 -5.92
N LEU A 372 12.39 6.51 -6.05
CA LEU A 372 12.09 5.17 -5.54
C LEU A 372 12.80 4.03 -6.29
N GLU A 373 13.25 4.23 -7.53
CA GLU A 373 13.92 3.18 -8.31
C GLU A 373 15.27 2.80 -7.67
N GLY A 374 15.52 1.49 -7.50
CA GLY A 374 16.74 0.98 -6.87
C GLY A 374 16.76 0.97 -5.34
N THR A 375 15.75 1.55 -4.67
CA THR A 375 15.66 1.56 -3.20
C THR A 375 14.99 0.29 -2.67
N TRP A 376 15.63 -0.42 -1.74
CA TRP A 376 15.07 -1.58 -1.05
C TRP A 376 14.33 -1.16 0.23
N MET A 377 13.11 -1.65 0.42
CA MET A 377 12.23 -1.36 1.56
C MET A 377 11.52 -2.65 2.01
N THR A 378 11.01 -2.73 3.24
CA THR A 378 10.08 -3.82 3.61
C THR A 378 8.71 -3.62 2.89
N PRO A 379 7.89 -4.67 2.73
CA PRO A 379 6.70 -4.62 1.88
C PRO A 379 5.70 -3.50 2.19
N ILE A 380 5.51 -3.14 3.47
CA ILE A 380 4.52 -2.13 3.87
C ILE A 380 4.99 -0.70 3.57
N PRO A 381 6.19 -0.23 3.99
CA PRO A 381 6.76 1.02 3.50
C PRO A 381 6.87 1.09 1.98
N PHE A 382 7.18 -0.02 1.31
CA PHE A 382 7.21 -0.08 -0.16
C PHE A 382 5.84 0.22 -0.79
N ILE A 383 4.77 -0.38 -0.28
CA ILE A 383 3.39 -0.12 -0.74
C ILE A 383 3.00 1.35 -0.51
N ILE A 384 3.38 1.93 0.62
CA ILE A 384 3.09 3.34 0.97
C ILE A 384 3.83 4.29 0.03
N ALA A 385 5.14 4.12 -0.15
CA ALA A 385 5.95 4.94 -1.03
C ALA A 385 5.45 4.90 -2.49
N LEU A 386 5.03 3.73 -2.99
CA LEU A 386 4.40 3.62 -4.32
C LEU A 386 3.06 4.37 -4.38
N LYS A 387 2.21 4.29 -3.35
CA LYS A 387 0.94 5.04 -3.29
C LYS A 387 1.17 6.55 -3.28
N GLU A 388 2.08 7.05 -2.45
CA GLU A 388 2.40 8.48 -2.32
C GLU A 388 3.05 9.06 -3.60
N ALA A 389 3.74 8.24 -4.38
CA ALA A 389 4.23 8.59 -5.72
C ALA A 389 3.16 8.53 -6.83
N GLY A 390 1.91 8.14 -6.53
CA GLY A 390 0.82 7.96 -7.48
C GLY A 390 0.77 6.59 -8.17
N LEU A 391 1.76 5.72 -7.93
CA LEU A 391 1.91 4.39 -8.53
C LEU A 391 1.07 3.32 -7.79
N ASN A 392 -0.19 3.61 -7.50
CA ASN A 392 -1.05 2.69 -6.76
C ASN A 392 -1.48 1.47 -7.60
N ILE A 393 -0.94 0.30 -7.27
CA ILE A 393 -1.41 -1.01 -7.75
C ILE A 393 -1.91 -1.91 -6.62
N PHE A 394 -2.35 -1.32 -5.50
CA PHE A 394 -2.71 -2.05 -4.28
C PHE A 394 -4.15 -1.71 -3.85
N PRO A 395 -5.16 -2.48 -4.31
CA PRO A 395 -6.57 -2.19 -4.05
C PRO A 395 -6.90 -2.17 -2.56
N THR A 396 -7.92 -1.39 -2.20
CA THR A 396 -8.52 -1.36 -0.86
C THR A 396 -9.75 -2.28 -0.82
N ARG A 397 -10.30 -2.51 0.37
CA ARG A 397 -11.57 -3.25 0.53
C ARG A 397 -12.77 -2.62 -0.19
N HIS A 398 -12.69 -1.33 -0.55
CA HIS A 398 -13.70 -0.60 -1.30
C HIS A 398 -13.43 -0.54 -2.82
N SER A 399 -12.21 -0.86 -3.30
CA SER A 399 -11.82 -0.72 -4.72
C SER A 399 -12.74 -1.44 -5.71
N HIS A 400 -13.39 -2.52 -5.29
CA HIS A 400 -14.34 -3.27 -6.10
C HIS A 400 -15.65 -2.52 -6.43
N PHE A 401 -15.93 -1.39 -5.78
CA PHE A 401 -17.07 -0.51 -6.13
C PHE A 401 -16.74 0.46 -7.29
N TYR A 402 -15.47 0.63 -7.62
CA TYR A 402 -14.97 1.60 -8.60
C TYR A 402 -14.33 0.92 -9.82
N VAL A 403 -13.75 -0.27 -9.62
CA VAL A 403 -13.13 -1.08 -10.69
C VAL A 403 -14.03 -2.25 -11.07
N VAL A 404 -14.26 -2.43 -12.38
CA VAL A 404 -14.90 -3.63 -12.92
C VAL A 404 -13.94 -4.82 -12.79
N ILE A 405 -14.24 -5.75 -11.87
CA ILE A 405 -13.38 -6.90 -11.54
C ILE A 405 -14.15 -8.23 -11.56
N ASN A 406 -13.44 -9.34 -11.73
CA ASN A 406 -13.96 -10.68 -11.47
C ASN A 406 -13.63 -11.07 -10.02
N ASN A 407 -14.37 -10.48 -9.07
CA ASN A 407 -14.11 -10.65 -7.64
C ASN A 407 -14.21 -12.13 -7.22
N LYS A 408 -13.06 -12.72 -6.88
CA LYS A 408 -12.93 -14.10 -6.44
C LYS A 408 -13.27 -14.23 -4.94
N VAL A 409 -13.54 -15.45 -4.50
CA VAL A 409 -13.75 -15.77 -3.09
C VAL A 409 -12.42 -15.58 -2.33
N PRO A 410 -12.34 -14.76 -1.26
CA PRO A 410 -11.07 -14.44 -0.60
C PRO A 410 -10.26 -15.65 -0.14
N LEU A 411 -10.92 -16.71 0.35
CA LEU A 411 -10.26 -17.95 0.76
C LEU A 411 -9.58 -18.70 -0.40
N VAL A 412 -10.08 -18.54 -1.63
CA VAL A 412 -9.48 -19.13 -2.85
C VAL A 412 -8.26 -18.33 -3.28
N GLU A 413 -8.34 -17.00 -3.26
CA GLU A 413 -7.19 -16.10 -3.46
C GLU A 413 -6.07 -16.38 -2.45
N VAL A 414 -6.35 -16.37 -1.15
CA VAL A 414 -5.34 -16.61 -0.09
C VAL A 414 -4.65 -17.97 -0.28
N LYS A 415 -5.42 -19.04 -0.50
CA LYS A 415 -4.86 -20.37 -0.75
C LYS A 415 -4.05 -20.45 -2.04
N ALA A 416 -4.46 -19.76 -3.10
CA ALA A 416 -3.69 -19.69 -4.33
C ALA A 416 -2.35 -18.98 -4.09
N TYR A 417 -2.37 -17.81 -3.44
CA TYR A 417 -1.18 -16.99 -3.21
C TYR A 417 -0.17 -17.60 -2.26
N ARG A 418 -0.59 -18.34 -1.21
CA ARG A 418 0.35 -19.12 -0.38
C ARG A 418 1.12 -20.15 -1.19
N GLN A 419 0.40 -20.92 -2.02
CA GLN A 419 1.02 -21.98 -2.83
C GLN A 419 1.83 -21.45 -4.01
N MET A 420 1.41 -20.34 -4.63
CA MET A 420 2.22 -19.60 -5.62
C MET A 420 3.51 -19.08 -4.99
N ALA A 421 3.45 -18.53 -3.77
CA ALA A 421 4.64 -18.04 -3.07
C ALA A 421 5.62 -19.17 -2.69
N LEU A 422 5.10 -20.30 -2.17
CA LEU A 422 5.91 -21.51 -1.89
C LEU A 422 6.67 -22.01 -3.13
N LEU A 423 6.03 -21.96 -4.30
CA LEU A 423 6.62 -22.41 -5.57
C LEU A 423 7.49 -21.34 -6.28
N SER A 424 7.48 -20.09 -5.81
CA SER A 424 8.00 -18.93 -6.56
C SER A 424 9.52 -18.90 -6.77
N SER A 425 10.29 -19.74 -6.06
CA SER A 425 11.74 -19.87 -6.25
C SER A 425 12.15 -20.67 -7.49
N ALA A 426 11.23 -21.46 -8.08
CA ALA A 426 11.49 -22.30 -9.25
C ALA A 426 10.43 -22.22 -10.36
N PHE A 427 9.23 -21.71 -10.04
CA PHE A 427 8.13 -21.58 -10.99
C PHE A 427 7.78 -20.12 -11.25
N ALA A 428 7.66 -19.77 -12.54
CA ALA A 428 7.06 -18.53 -12.96
C ALA A 428 5.54 -18.70 -13.15
N PHE A 429 4.78 -17.68 -12.78
CA PHE A 429 3.33 -17.59 -12.86
C PHE A 429 2.94 -16.40 -13.72
N GLY A 430 1.82 -16.47 -14.44
CA GLY A 430 1.37 -15.34 -15.25
C GLY A 430 -0.13 -15.29 -15.54
N TRP A 431 -0.59 -14.09 -15.86
CA TRP A 431 -1.98 -13.78 -16.24
C TRP A 431 -2.53 -14.69 -17.33
N SER A 432 -3.80 -15.06 -17.23
CA SER A 432 -4.53 -15.83 -18.26
C SER A 432 -5.84 -15.14 -18.61
N LYS A 433 -6.15 -15.00 -19.90
CA LYS A 433 -7.43 -14.41 -20.37
C LYS A 433 -8.65 -15.19 -19.86
N TRP A 434 -8.46 -16.47 -19.55
CA TRP A 434 -9.50 -17.37 -19.08
C TRP A 434 -9.93 -17.13 -17.63
N ASN A 435 -9.13 -16.41 -16.83
CA ASN A 435 -9.48 -16.06 -15.45
C ASN A 435 -10.78 -15.24 -15.37
N LEU A 436 -10.97 -14.33 -16.34
CA LEU A 436 -12.13 -13.46 -16.47
C LEU A 436 -13.43 -14.22 -16.80
N LEU A 437 -13.34 -15.31 -17.57
CA LEU A 437 -14.50 -16.16 -17.91
C LEU A 437 -14.82 -17.22 -16.83
N CYS A 438 -13.88 -17.45 -15.90
CA CYS A 438 -14.05 -18.39 -14.81
C CYS A 438 -14.81 -17.76 -13.63
N ASN A 439 -15.61 -18.53 -12.91
CA ASN A 439 -16.48 -18.00 -11.85
C ASN A 439 -15.69 -17.50 -10.61
N SER A 440 -16.36 -16.86 -9.66
CA SER A 440 -15.73 -16.32 -8.44
C SER A 440 -15.10 -17.40 -7.53
N THR A 441 -15.57 -18.64 -7.61
CA THR A 441 -15.02 -19.78 -6.82
C THR A 441 -13.75 -20.38 -7.42
N LYS A 442 -13.31 -19.93 -8.61
CA LYS A 442 -12.18 -20.53 -9.35
C LYS A 442 -11.24 -19.46 -9.90
N VAL A 443 -9.94 -19.75 -9.83
CA VAL A 443 -8.89 -18.95 -10.46
C VAL A 443 -8.21 -19.74 -11.57
N VAL A 444 -7.82 -19.07 -12.65
CA VAL A 444 -7.08 -19.66 -13.78
C VAL A 444 -5.83 -18.83 -14.05
N PHE A 445 -4.68 -19.48 -14.14
CA PHE A 445 -3.41 -18.79 -14.42
C PHE A 445 -2.42 -19.71 -15.13
N LYS A 446 -1.41 -19.09 -15.75
CA LYS A 446 -0.30 -19.77 -16.41
C LYS A 446 0.78 -20.13 -15.39
N VAL A 447 1.40 -21.30 -15.55
CA VAL A 447 2.57 -21.76 -14.79
C VAL A 447 3.63 -22.30 -15.74
N ARG A 448 4.90 -22.00 -15.48
CA ARG A 448 6.06 -22.64 -16.14
C ARG A 448 7.18 -22.87 -15.13
N GLU A 449 7.93 -23.94 -15.30
CA GLU A 449 9.20 -24.12 -14.60
C GLU A 449 10.25 -23.14 -15.16
N HIS A 450 11.17 -22.65 -14.33
CA HIS A 450 12.18 -21.66 -14.73
C HIS A 450 13.47 -21.86 -13.92
N LEU A 451 14.34 -22.76 -14.41
CA LEU A 451 15.60 -23.10 -13.75
C LEU A 451 16.78 -22.16 -14.07
N THR A 452 16.75 -21.49 -15.22
CA THR A 452 17.80 -20.63 -15.77
C THR A 452 17.22 -19.31 -16.29
N GLU A 453 18.02 -18.23 -16.29
CA GLU A 453 17.61 -16.88 -16.72
C GLU A 453 17.27 -16.75 -18.22
N GLU A 454 17.62 -17.73 -19.05
CA GLU A 454 17.43 -17.67 -20.51
C GLU A 454 15.93 -17.61 -20.88
N CYS A 455 15.51 -16.48 -21.43
CA CYS A 455 14.15 -16.28 -21.91
C CYS A 455 13.94 -16.98 -23.25
N THR A 456 13.59 -18.26 -23.22
CA THR A 456 13.19 -19.03 -24.41
C THR A 456 12.10 -18.30 -25.20
N GLU A 457 12.28 -18.11 -26.51
CA GLU A 457 11.38 -17.29 -27.35
C GLU A 457 9.92 -17.79 -27.42
N ASN A 458 9.69 -19.07 -27.10
CA ASN A 458 8.36 -19.66 -26.96
C ASN A 458 8.27 -20.49 -25.66
N PRO A 459 7.99 -19.87 -24.49
CA PRO A 459 7.93 -20.57 -23.22
C PRO A 459 6.69 -21.48 -23.14
N ASN A 460 6.89 -22.74 -22.75
CA ASN A 460 5.86 -23.78 -22.70
C ASN A 460 4.97 -23.66 -21.44
N TRP A 461 4.16 -22.60 -21.37
CA TRP A 461 3.22 -22.35 -20.29
C TRP A 461 2.14 -23.45 -20.18
N ALA A 462 1.93 -23.97 -18.98
CA ALA A 462 0.78 -24.78 -18.61
C ALA A 462 -0.34 -23.87 -18.06
N LEU A 463 -1.60 -24.16 -18.38
CA LEU A 463 -2.75 -23.54 -17.71
C LEU A 463 -3.22 -24.42 -16.55
N LEU A 464 -3.27 -23.84 -15.35
CA LEU A 464 -3.86 -24.47 -14.17
C LEU A 464 -5.16 -23.74 -13.78
N MET A 465 -6.11 -24.50 -13.26
CA MET A 465 -7.33 -24.00 -12.61
C MET A 465 -7.40 -24.52 -11.18
N PHE A 466 -7.80 -23.66 -10.24
CA PHE A 466 -7.87 -24.00 -8.82
C PHE A 466 -9.14 -23.43 -8.16
N SER A 467 -9.82 -24.25 -7.35
CA SER A 467 -11.07 -23.92 -6.64
C SER A 467 -10.89 -23.62 -5.15
N GLY A 468 -9.66 -23.59 -4.64
CA GLY A 468 -9.39 -23.54 -3.19
C GLY A 468 -9.36 -24.93 -2.52
N ASP A 469 -9.78 -25.97 -3.23
CA ASP A 469 -9.89 -27.34 -2.70
C ASP A 469 -9.62 -28.45 -3.74
N ARG A 470 -9.50 -28.11 -5.02
CA ARG A 470 -9.07 -28.97 -6.13
C ARG A 470 -8.24 -28.15 -7.12
N ALA A 471 -7.14 -28.70 -7.60
CA ALA A 471 -6.25 -28.14 -8.63
C ALA A 471 -6.20 -29.08 -9.84
N GLN A 472 -6.31 -28.53 -11.05
CA GLN A 472 -6.27 -29.31 -12.29
C GLN A 472 -5.55 -28.57 -13.42
N ARG A 473 -4.87 -29.33 -14.29
CA ARG A 473 -4.23 -28.82 -15.51
C ARG A 473 -5.21 -28.84 -16.68
N LEU A 474 -5.45 -27.69 -17.31
CA LEU A 474 -6.40 -27.57 -18.41
C LEU A 474 -5.81 -28.10 -19.73
N ARG A 475 -6.69 -28.63 -20.60
CA ARG A 475 -6.37 -29.05 -21.97
C ARG A 475 -6.18 -27.86 -22.93
N ILE A 476 -6.85 -26.74 -22.67
CA ILE A 476 -6.85 -25.54 -23.52
C ILE A 476 -5.51 -24.79 -23.47
N LYS A 477 -5.33 -23.85 -24.40
CA LYS A 477 -4.22 -22.87 -24.42
C LYS A 477 -4.77 -21.43 -24.44
N GLU A 478 -3.89 -20.44 -24.37
CA GLU A 478 -4.27 -19.03 -24.58
C GLU A 478 -4.76 -18.75 -26.01
N GLU A 479 -4.35 -19.54 -26.99
CA GLU A 479 -4.78 -19.39 -28.39
C GLU A 479 -6.13 -20.07 -28.68
N SER A 480 -6.73 -20.78 -27.71
CA SER A 480 -8.00 -21.49 -27.93
C SER A 480 -9.19 -20.52 -28.09
N GLU A 481 -10.16 -20.90 -28.93
CA GLU A 481 -11.33 -20.08 -29.28
C GLU A 481 -12.37 -19.99 -28.15
N ALA A 482 -12.53 -21.06 -27.37
CA ALA A 482 -13.52 -21.17 -26.30
C ALA A 482 -12.90 -21.69 -25.00
N PHE A 483 -13.46 -21.25 -23.87
CA PHE A 483 -13.09 -21.77 -22.55
C PHE A 483 -13.59 -23.20 -22.38
N SER A 484 -12.77 -24.05 -21.75
CA SER A 484 -13.17 -25.40 -21.37
C SER A 484 -12.42 -25.83 -20.12
N GLU A 485 -13.16 -26.36 -19.14
CA GLU A 485 -12.62 -26.94 -17.91
C GLU A 485 -12.11 -28.38 -18.11
N ALA A 486 -12.00 -28.86 -19.35
CA ALA A 486 -11.50 -30.20 -19.65
C ALA A 486 -10.06 -30.39 -19.13
N LEU A 487 -9.89 -31.41 -18.30
CA LEU A 487 -8.59 -31.88 -17.81
C LEU A 487 -7.70 -32.28 -18.99
N LYS A 488 -6.40 -31.98 -18.90
CA LYS A 488 -5.43 -32.42 -19.92
C LYS A 488 -5.34 -33.94 -19.91
N GLU A 489 -5.29 -34.53 -21.11
CA GLU A 489 -5.03 -35.97 -21.29
C GLU A 489 -3.75 -36.39 -20.56
N GLU A 490 -3.81 -37.57 -19.92
CA GLU A 490 -2.73 -38.16 -19.11
C GLU A 490 -2.32 -37.34 -17.86
N THR A 491 -3.17 -36.44 -17.37
CA THR A 491 -2.99 -35.78 -16.07
C THR A 491 -4.12 -36.12 -15.10
N GLU A 492 -3.83 -36.03 -13.81
CA GLU A 492 -4.82 -36.14 -12.73
C GLU A 492 -5.15 -34.76 -12.15
N PHE A 493 -6.05 -34.73 -11.15
CA PHE A 493 -6.24 -33.57 -10.30
C PHE A 493 -5.88 -33.92 -8.85
N HIS A 494 -5.55 -32.86 -8.11
CA HIS A 494 -5.02 -32.90 -6.76
C HIS A 494 -5.84 -32.00 -5.86
N SER A 495 -5.71 -32.17 -4.54
CA SER A 495 -6.37 -31.30 -3.56
C SER A 495 -5.65 -29.96 -3.40
N THR A 496 -4.43 -29.84 -3.94
CA THR A 496 -3.53 -28.69 -3.78
C THR A 496 -2.81 -28.29 -5.08
N LEU A 497 -2.49 -27.01 -5.25
CA LEU A 497 -1.66 -26.50 -6.35
C LEU A 497 -0.22 -27.01 -6.26
N TYR A 498 0.31 -27.14 -5.04
CA TYR A 498 1.66 -27.66 -4.82
C TYR A 498 1.83 -29.07 -5.41
N HIS A 499 0.90 -29.98 -5.13
CA HIS A 499 0.94 -31.35 -5.67
C HIS A 499 0.68 -31.39 -7.18
N MET A 500 -0.26 -30.60 -7.69
CA MET A 500 -0.49 -30.47 -9.14
C MET A 500 0.74 -29.97 -9.92
N VAL A 501 1.61 -29.15 -9.30
CA VAL A 501 2.87 -28.70 -9.92
C VAL A 501 3.99 -29.73 -9.74
N LYS A 502 4.12 -30.33 -8.55
CA LYS A 502 5.05 -31.44 -8.23
C LYS A 502 4.92 -32.61 -9.21
N ASP A 503 3.71 -32.90 -9.69
CA ASP A 503 3.41 -33.93 -10.70
C ASP A 503 4.08 -33.71 -12.08
N PHE A 504 4.55 -32.51 -12.40
CA PHE A 504 5.28 -32.21 -13.64
C PHE A 504 6.58 -31.42 -13.44
N ALA A 505 7.04 -31.27 -12.19
CA ALA A 505 8.27 -30.58 -11.82
C ALA A 505 9.51 -31.45 -12.07
N SER A 506 10.66 -30.82 -12.35
CA SER A 506 11.96 -31.48 -12.17
C SER A 506 12.33 -31.58 -10.67
N GLU A 507 13.18 -32.56 -10.33
CA GLU A 507 13.75 -32.66 -8.97
C GLU A 507 14.58 -31.41 -8.60
N GLU A 508 15.24 -30.77 -9.58
CA GLU A 508 15.99 -29.51 -9.36
C GLU A 508 15.06 -28.36 -8.97
N ALA A 509 13.88 -28.25 -9.61
CA ALA A 509 12.86 -27.28 -9.23
C ALA A 509 12.34 -27.55 -7.81
N MET A 510 12.10 -28.82 -7.45
CA MET A 510 11.64 -29.17 -6.12
C MET A 510 12.72 -28.98 -5.04
N GLU A 511 14.01 -29.12 -5.36
CA GLU A 511 15.13 -28.77 -4.46
C GLU A 511 15.25 -27.25 -4.27
N LYS A 512 15.08 -26.45 -5.32
CA LYS A 512 14.98 -24.97 -5.24
C LYS A 512 13.76 -24.49 -4.45
N VAL A 513 12.65 -25.23 -4.45
CA VAL A 513 11.48 -24.97 -3.59
C VAL A 513 11.77 -25.29 -2.13
N ARG A 514 12.34 -26.48 -1.84
CA ARG A 514 12.71 -26.93 -0.48
C ARG A 514 13.80 -26.08 0.19
N SER A 515 14.61 -25.36 -0.57
CA SER A 515 15.69 -24.49 -0.08
C SER A 515 15.33 -22.99 0.00
N SER A 516 14.07 -22.63 -0.24
CA SER A 516 13.57 -21.25 -0.12
C SER A 516 13.48 -20.77 1.34
N ASN A 517 13.75 -19.49 1.56
CA ASN A 517 13.68 -18.82 2.86
C ASN A 517 12.22 -18.46 3.19
N CYS A 518 11.79 -18.76 4.41
CA CYS A 518 10.47 -18.42 4.93
C CYS A 518 10.13 -16.92 4.82
N GLN A 519 11.10 -16.02 5.05
CA GLN A 519 10.93 -14.57 4.89
C GLN A 519 10.67 -14.15 3.44
N PHE A 520 11.31 -14.84 2.48
CA PHE A 520 11.09 -14.64 1.05
C PHE A 520 9.68 -15.10 0.64
N VAL A 521 9.30 -16.33 1.01
CA VAL A 521 7.96 -16.87 0.74
C VAL A 521 6.87 -15.98 1.36
N ASN A 522 7.04 -15.51 2.59
CA ASN A 522 6.09 -14.60 3.23
C ASN A 522 6.00 -13.24 2.50
N SER A 523 7.11 -12.67 2.05
CA SER A 523 7.12 -11.38 1.34
C SER A 523 6.50 -11.46 -0.05
N VAL A 524 6.76 -12.55 -0.79
CA VAL A 524 6.07 -12.83 -2.07
C VAL A 524 4.56 -13.00 -1.83
N CYS A 525 4.16 -13.76 -0.81
CA CYS A 525 2.75 -13.93 -0.46
C CYS A 525 2.09 -12.60 -0.09
N HIS A 526 2.73 -11.78 0.74
CA HIS A 526 2.24 -10.45 1.13
C HIS A 526 2.04 -9.52 -0.08
N MET A 527 2.98 -9.48 -1.02
CA MET A 527 2.86 -8.65 -2.22
C MET A 527 1.77 -9.16 -3.18
N LEU A 528 1.61 -10.47 -3.31
CA LEU A 528 0.52 -11.07 -4.09
C LEU A 528 -0.86 -10.77 -3.47
N LEU A 529 -1.00 -10.91 -2.15
CA LEU A 529 -2.20 -10.56 -1.39
C LEU A 529 -2.52 -9.06 -1.47
N SER A 530 -1.50 -8.20 -1.44
CA SER A 530 -1.67 -6.74 -1.49
C SER A 530 -2.03 -6.22 -2.89
N THR A 531 -1.69 -6.95 -3.95
CA THR A 531 -1.99 -6.59 -5.35
C THR A 531 -3.23 -7.28 -5.90
N ARG A 532 -3.67 -8.42 -5.35
CA ARG A 532 -4.89 -9.14 -5.77
C ARG A 532 -5.01 -9.40 -7.28
N LEU A 533 -3.87 -9.75 -7.89
CA LEU A 533 -3.70 -10.12 -9.31
C LEU A 533 -4.67 -11.19 -9.86
N LEU A 534 -5.47 -11.89 -9.04
CA LEU A 534 -6.41 -12.93 -9.47
C LEU A 534 -7.86 -12.44 -9.51
N SER A 535 -8.15 -11.30 -8.89
CA SER A 535 -9.45 -10.60 -8.99
C SER A 535 -9.40 -9.40 -9.93
N TYR A 536 -8.28 -8.67 -9.95
CA TYR A 536 -8.12 -7.40 -10.66
C TYR A 536 -7.51 -7.54 -12.08
N SER A 537 -7.60 -8.72 -12.72
CA SER A 537 -7.09 -9.00 -14.10
C SER A 537 -7.77 -10.16 -14.81
#